data_AF-A0A9X8D9H0-F1
#
_entry.id   AF-A0A9X8D9H0-F1
#
_cell.length_a   1.000
_cell.length_b   1.000
_cell.length_c   1.000
_cell.angle_alpha   90.00
_cell.angle_beta   90.00
_cell.angle_gamma   90.00
#
_symmetry.space_group_name_H-M   'P 1'
#
loop_
_entity.id
_entity.type
_entity.pdbx_description
1 polymer ?
#
loop_
_entity_poly.entity_id
_entity_poly.type
_entity_poly.pdbx_seq_one_letter_code
_entity_poly.pdbx_strand_id
1 'polypeptide(L)'
;MTTTIFKKTLPATLLLAALCSAGAAWSKDGVLPPETLALYGGRWSTDCANAAAPALQVLEDTLVVQRGKRRIVGRQPDTAHSFFGNQPPPPNFDVALMSRVGKGDDAMMNFLVFRDARGQSITLKADKPVVGQLGPELMKSRYWRCDGPARAAAPPAEPAVAAKPPAPATGSPAALARGPAMDKAWRAALGTRENDRWLVRREGPAPEPQWVTVDGTRYVLHAFCKPHDCYDHNAIALYDQGSGRLYGLVQRNGRNQLVGSPSPQFAGQLDRLWREQWRAKN
;
A
#
# COMPACT_ATOMS: atom_id res chain seq x y z
N MET A 1 -97.17 -15.94 -22.34
CA MET A 1 -97.31 -17.25 -21.68
C MET A 1 -95.92 -17.67 -21.20
N THR A 2 -95.85 -18.18 -19.95
CA THR A 2 -94.82 -19.10 -19.42
C THR A 2 -93.36 -18.58 -19.34
N THR A 3 -92.52 -18.84 -18.34
CA THR A 3 -92.55 -19.56 -17.05
C THR A 3 -91.21 -19.28 -16.35
N THR A 4 -91.26 -19.13 -15.02
CA THR A 4 -90.35 -19.55 -13.93
C THR A 4 -88.89 -19.96 -14.23
N ILE A 5 -87.93 -19.60 -13.35
CA ILE A 5 -87.16 -20.52 -12.47
C ILE A 5 -86.10 -19.78 -11.64
N PHE A 6 -85.99 -20.19 -10.38
CA PHE A 6 -85.12 -19.71 -9.32
C PHE A 6 -84.01 -20.75 -9.02
N LYS A 7 -82.82 -20.24 -8.62
CA LYS A 7 -81.77 -20.80 -7.72
C LYS A 7 -80.75 -21.87 -8.17
N LYS A 8 -79.49 -21.45 -7.93
CA LYS A 8 -78.30 -22.11 -7.33
C LYS A 8 -77.50 -23.13 -8.15
N THR A 9 -76.24 -22.78 -8.43
CA THR A 9 -75.00 -23.41 -7.88
C THR A 9 -73.74 -22.65 -8.35
N LEU A 10 -72.77 -22.47 -7.44
CA LEU A 10 -71.36 -22.10 -7.72
C LEU A 10 -70.63 -23.32 -8.31
N PRO A 11 -69.59 -23.19 -9.16
CA PRO A 11 -68.25 -22.89 -8.62
C PRO A 11 -67.27 -22.10 -9.51
N ALA A 12 -66.27 -21.53 -8.83
CA ALA A 12 -64.85 -21.46 -9.18
C ALA A 12 -64.43 -20.94 -10.58
N THR A 13 -63.89 -19.72 -10.60
CA THR A 13 -62.59 -19.49 -11.28
C THR A 13 -61.87 -18.32 -10.62
N LEU A 14 -60.73 -18.62 -10.00
CA LEU A 14 -59.75 -17.65 -9.53
C LEU A 14 -59.19 -16.85 -10.72
N LEU A 15 -59.24 -15.53 -10.66
CA LEU A 15 -58.32 -14.69 -11.43
C LEU A 15 -57.12 -14.33 -10.53
N LEU A 16 -55.97 -14.89 -10.92
CA LEU A 16 -54.65 -14.64 -10.36
C LEU A 16 -54.34 -13.14 -10.32
N ALA A 17 -54.20 -12.59 -9.11
CA ALA A 17 -53.47 -11.37 -8.89
C ALA A 17 -51.98 -11.66 -9.10
N ALA A 18 -51.41 -11.17 -10.21
CA ALA A 18 -49.98 -11.13 -10.42
C ALA A 18 -49.36 -10.09 -9.46
N LEU A 19 -49.10 -10.53 -8.22
CA LEU A 19 -48.19 -9.83 -7.32
C LEU A 19 -46.79 -9.93 -7.92
N CYS A 20 -46.31 -8.83 -8.51
CA CYS A 20 -44.90 -8.62 -8.72
C CYS A 20 -44.21 -8.69 -7.36
N SER A 21 -43.69 -9.86 -7.01
CA SER A 21 -42.73 -10.02 -5.93
C SER A 21 -41.45 -9.33 -6.39
N ALA A 22 -41.33 -8.04 -6.12
CA ALA A 22 -40.01 -7.42 -5.97
C ALA A 22 -39.36 -8.18 -4.80
N GLY A 23 -38.58 -9.21 -5.12
CA GLY A 23 -37.83 -9.96 -4.14
C GLY A 23 -36.96 -8.96 -3.39
N ALA A 24 -37.33 -8.65 -2.15
CA ALA A 24 -36.41 -8.07 -1.21
C ALA A 24 -35.26 -9.06 -1.11
N ALA A 25 -34.12 -8.73 -1.72
CA ALA A 25 -32.89 -9.46 -1.50
C ALA A 25 -32.55 -9.27 -0.01
N TRP A 26 -32.99 -10.22 0.82
CA TRP A 26 -32.57 -10.27 2.20
C TRP A 26 -31.08 -10.54 2.17
N SER A 27 -30.29 -9.59 2.66
CA SER A 27 -28.87 -9.79 2.93
C SER A 27 -28.75 -11.03 3.82
N LYS A 28 -28.14 -12.09 3.30
CA LYS A 28 -27.82 -13.26 4.11
C LYS A 28 -26.69 -12.85 5.03
N ASP A 29 -26.96 -12.79 6.32
CA ASP A 29 -25.94 -12.48 7.32
C ASP A 29 -24.73 -13.41 7.13
N GLY A 30 -23.55 -12.80 7.04
CA GLY A 30 -22.31 -13.54 6.85
C GLY A 30 -22.03 -13.98 5.41
N VAL A 31 -22.61 -13.31 4.42
CA VAL A 31 -22.25 -13.43 3.01
C VAL A 31 -21.95 -12.05 2.44
N LEU A 32 -20.80 -11.88 1.79
CA LEU A 32 -20.44 -10.66 1.10
C LEU A 32 -21.34 -10.45 -0.13
N PRO A 33 -21.90 -9.25 -0.31
CA PRO A 33 -22.67 -8.93 -1.50
C PRO A 33 -21.86 -9.08 -2.80
N PRO A 34 -22.49 -9.40 -3.94
CA PRO A 34 -21.82 -9.55 -5.23
C PRO A 34 -20.99 -8.32 -5.65
N GLU A 35 -21.46 -7.11 -5.34
CA GLU A 35 -20.73 -5.87 -5.58
C GLU A 35 -19.44 -5.77 -4.76
N THR A 36 -19.47 -6.23 -3.51
CA THR A 36 -18.29 -6.31 -2.64
C THR A 36 -17.32 -7.36 -3.18
N LEU A 37 -17.82 -8.49 -3.68
CA LEU A 37 -16.99 -9.53 -4.30
C LEU A 37 -16.36 -9.05 -5.61
N ALA A 38 -17.07 -8.27 -6.42
CA ALA A 38 -16.49 -7.65 -7.61
C ALA A 38 -15.32 -6.72 -7.22
N LEU A 39 -15.50 -5.94 -6.15
CA LEU A 39 -14.52 -4.95 -5.70
C LEU A 39 -13.35 -5.54 -4.91
N TYR A 40 -13.53 -6.60 -4.13
CA TYR A 40 -12.53 -7.09 -3.17
C TYR A 40 -12.32 -8.61 -3.19
N GLY A 41 -13.18 -9.35 -3.88
CA GLY A 41 -13.08 -10.79 -4.03
C GLY A 41 -11.82 -11.23 -4.78
N GLY A 42 -11.44 -12.48 -4.54
CA GLY A 42 -10.31 -13.12 -5.21
C GLY A 42 -9.11 -13.35 -4.31
N ARG A 43 -7.97 -13.64 -4.95
CA ARG A 43 -6.70 -13.96 -4.31
C ARG A 43 -5.86 -12.70 -4.11
N TRP A 44 -5.24 -12.64 -2.94
CA TRP A 44 -4.28 -11.63 -2.56
C TRP A 44 -3.01 -12.31 -2.09
N SER A 45 -1.82 -11.78 -2.40
CA SER A 45 -0.58 -12.41 -1.98
C SER A 45 0.54 -11.40 -1.79
N THR A 46 1.51 -11.75 -0.95
CA THR A 46 2.76 -10.98 -0.84
C THR A 46 3.61 -11.06 -2.12
N ASP A 47 3.42 -12.12 -2.92
CA ASP A 47 4.06 -12.32 -4.22
C ASP A 47 3.10 -13.11 -5.14
N CYS A 48 2.38 -12.39 -6.01
CA CYS A 48 1.40 -12.98 -6.90
C CYS A 48 1.99 -13.93 -7.96
N ALA A 49 3.31 -13.90 -8.19
CA ALA A 49 3.96 -14.84 -9.11
C ALA A 49 4.36 -16.16 -8.42
N ASN A 50 4.40 -16.19 -7.08
CA ASN A 50 4.83 -17.35 -6.31
C ASN A 50 3.64 -18.04 -5.62
N ALA A 51 3.28 -19.22 -6.11
CA ALA A 51 2.16 -20.00 -5.55
C ALA A 51 2.36 -20.40 -4.07
N ALA A 52 3.61 -20.50 -3.60
CA ALA A 52 3.95 -20.86 -2.23
C ALA A 52 4.00 -19.65 -1.28
N ALA A 53 3.91 -18.43 -1.81
CA ALA A 53 3.90 -17.22 -0.99
C ALA A 53 2.64 -17.17 -0.10
N PRO A 54 2.72 -16.51 1.07
CA PRO A 54 1.54 -16.20 1.88
C PRO A 54 0.44 -15.57 1.04
N ALA A 55 -0.78 -16.07 1.20
CA ALA A 55 -1.93 -15.63 0.42
C ALA A 55 -3.15 -15.46 1.29
N LEU A 56 -4.00 -14.51 0.89
CA LEU A 56 -5.34 -14.33 1.39
C LEU A 56 -6.33 -14.68 0.29
N GLN A 57 -7.51 -15.12 0.70
CA GLN A 57 -8.63 -15.29 -0.22
C GLN A 57 -9.86 -14.62 0.37
N VAL A 58 -10.49 -13.77 -0.44
CA VAL A 58 -11.77 -13.15 -0.13
C VAL A 58 -12.81 -13.90 -0.95
N LEU A 59 -13.62 -14.70 -0.27
CA LEU A 59 -14.71 -15.48 -0.83
C LEU A 59 -16.04 -14.93 -0.35
N GLU A 60 -17.12 -15.40 -0.95
CA GLU A 60 -18.49 -15.00 -0.64
C GLU A 60 -18.82 -15.15 0.85
N ASP A 61 -18.47 -16.28 1.46
CA ASP A 61 -18.86 -16.65 2.82
C ASP A 61 -17.67 -16.76 3.79
N THR A 62 -16.44 -16.54 3.30
CA THR A 62 -15.23 -16.79 4.06
C THR A 62 -14.06 -15.86 3.70
N LEU A 63 -13.26 -15.54 4.71
CA LEU A 63 -11.95 -14.91 4.57
C LEU A 63 -10.87 -15.92 4.97
N VAL A 64 -9.95 -16.21 4.05
CA VAL A 64 -8.94 -17.26 4.26
C VAL A 64 -7.55 -16.64 4.32
N VAL A 65 -6.75 -17.06 5.30
CA VAL A 65 -5.30 -16.80 5.35
C VAL A 65 -4.57 -18.12 5.18
N GLN A 66 -3.63 -18.19 4.23
CA GLN A 66 -2.88 -19.42 3.95
C GLN A 66 -1.38 -19.15 3.79
N ARG A 67 -0.56 -20.02 4.38
CA ARG A 67 0.89 -20.12 4.12
C ARG A 67 1.34 -21.56 4.26
N GLY A 68 1.78 -22.16 3.15
CA GLY A 68 2.13 -23.58 3.10
C GLY A 68 0.97 -24.44 3.59
N LYS A 69 1.21 -25.25 4.63
CA LYS A 69 0.20 -26.12 5.25
C LYS A 69 -0.71 -25.41 6.28
N ARG A 70 -0.38 -24.19 6.70
CA ARG A 70 -1.16 -23.44 7.69
C ARG A 70 -2.27 -22.68 6.98
N ARG A 71 -3.50 -22.88 7.44
CA ARG A 71 -4.69 -22.22 6.91
C ARG A 71 -5.60 -21.81 8.08
N ILE A 72 -6.03 -20.56 8.10
CA ILE A 72 -7.06 -20.05 9.00
C ILE A 72 -8.22 -19.57 8.14
N VAL A 73 -9.43 -19.94 8.55
CA VAL A 73 -10.67 -19.57 7.86
C VAL A 73 -11.51 -18.75 8.82
N GLY A 74 -11.71 -17.49 8.48
CA GLY A 74 -12.75 -16.65 9.05
C GLY A 74 -14.06 -16.87 8.30
N ARG A 75 -15.15 -16.93 9.05
CA ARG A 75 -16.51 -17.12 8.53
C ARG A 75 -17.34 -15.87 8.76
N GLN A 76 -18.50 -15.84 8.13
CA GLN A 76 -19.46 -14.74 8.21
C GLN A 76 -18.83 -13.38 7.90
N PRO A 77 -18.20 -13.23 6.73
CA PRO A 77 -17.59 -11.98 6.33
C PRO A 77 -18.62 -10.85 6.29
N ASP A 78 -18.20 -9.68 6.74
CA ASP A 78 -18.97 -8.43 6.67
C ASP A 78 -18.03 -7.26 6.34
N THR A 79 -18.59 -6.12 5.96
CA THR A 79 -17.83 -4.93 5.56
C THR A 79 -18.03 -3.77 6.53
N ALA A 80 -16.95 -3.09 6.89
CA ALA A 80 -16.99 -1.87 7.68
C ALA A 80 -16.15 -0.76 7.05
N HIS A 81 -16.81 0.24 6.47
CA HIS A 81 -16.16 1.46 5.98
C HIS A 81 -15.79 2.43 7.12
N SER A 82 -16.51 2.39 8.23
CA SER A 82 -16.25 3.19 9.44
C SER A 82 -15.52 2.40 10.54
N PHE A 83 -14.61 1.50 10.15
CA PHE A 83 -13.93 0.58 11.07
C PHE A 83 -13.19 1.27 12.24
N PHE A 84 -12.72 2.51 12.03
CA PHE A 84 -11.99 3.29 13.04
C PHE A 84 -12.88 4.18 13.91
N GLY A 85 -14.21 4.17 13.68
CA GLY A 85 -15.16 4.99 14.42
C GLY A 85 -14.82 6.48 14.34
N ASN A 86 -14.62 7.10 15.51
CA ASN A 86 -14.29 8.53 15.62
C ASN A 86 -12.81 8.86 15.41
N GLN A 87 -11.95 7.84 15.21
CA GLN A 87 -10.53 8.06 14.93
C GLN A 87 -10.32 8.20 13.42
N PRO A 88 -9.44 9.11 12.97
CA PRO A 88 -9.13 9.22 11.56
C PRO A 88 -8.54 7.89 11.06
N PRO A 89 -9.06 7.31 9.97
CA PRO A 89 -8.50 6.10 9.41
C PRO A 89 -7.09 6.39 8.86
N PRO A 90 -6.22 5.38 8.77
CA PRO A 90 -4.93 5.55 8.12
C PRO A 90 -5.11 6.00 6.65
N PRO A 91 -4.12 6.72 6.08
CA PRO A 91 -4.18 7.12 4.68
C PRO A 91 -4.49 5.94 3.76
N ASN A 92 -5.30 6.19 2.74
CA ASN A 92 -5.66 5.24 1.70
C ASN A 92 -6.46 4.02 2.17
N PHE A 93 -6.97 4.01 3.41
CA PHE A 93 -7.92 2.98 3.87
C PHE A 93 -9.23 3.05 3.07
N ASP A 94 -9.74 1.90 2.68
CA ASP A 94 -10.92 1.75 1.82
C ASP A 94 -12.07 1.07 2.57
N VAL A 95 -11.84 -0.15 3.06
CA VAL A 95 -12.81 -0.95 3.80
C VAL A 95 -12.13 -1.96 4.71
N ALA A 96 -12.76 -2.34 5.82
CA ALA A 96 -12.39 -3.54 6.56
C ALA A 96 -13.34 -4.68 6.19
N LEU A 97 -12.80 -5.80 5.71
CA LEU A 97 -13.54 -7.06 5.59
C LEU A 97 -13.34 -7.83 6.89
N MET A 98 -14.40 -7.95 7.68
CA MET A 98 -14.36 -8.50 9.03
C MET A 98 -14.88 -9.92 9.00
N SER A 99 -14.28 -10.83 9.76
CA SER A 99 -14.75 -12.22 9.86
C SER A 99 -14.49 -12.76 11.26
N ARG A 100 -15.20 -13.84 11.61
CA ARG A 100 -15.04 -14.53 12.90
C ARG A 100 -14.29 -15.85 12.73
N VAL A 101 -13.40 -16.14 13.67
CA VAL A 101 -12.51 -17.31 13.68
C VAL A 101 -12.67 -18.02 15.01
N GLY A 102 -12.63 -19.36 15.00
CA GLY A 102 -12.67 -20.18 16.22
C GLY A 102 -13.96 -20.99 16.37
N LYS A 103 -13.98 -21.91 17.32
CA LYS A 103 -15.17 -22.69 17.65
C LYS A 103 -16.06 -21.84 18.55
N GLY A 104 -17.09 -21.22 17.98
CA GLY A 104 -17.97 -20.28 18.67
C GLY A 104 -17.77 -18.82 18.24
N ASP A 105 -16.95 -18.57 17.21
CA ASP A 105 -16.80 -17.26 16.58
C ASP A 105 -16.32 -16.16 17.56
N ASP A 106 -15.45 -16.57 18.49
CA ASP A 106 -14.98 -15.81 19.66
C ASP A 106 -13.79 -14.89 19.39
N ALA A 107 -13.16 -15.02 18.22
CA ALA A 107 -12.05 -14.16 17.80
C ALA A 107 -12.32 -13.51 16.43
N MET A 108 -11.90 -12.27 16.29
CA MET A 108 -12.02 -11.51 15.04
C MET A 108 -10.75 -11.63 14.19
N MET A 109 -10.96 -11.72 12.89
CA MET A 109 -9.92 -11.57 11.87
C MET A 109 -10.43 -10.61 10.79
N ASN A 110 -9.72 -9.51 10.61
CA ASN A 110 -10.08 -8.42 9.73
C ASN A 110 -9.01 -8.22 8.67
N PHE A 111 -9.44 -8.13 7.42
CA PHE A 111 -8.64 -7.75 6.28
C PHE A 111 -8.88 -6.26 6.03
N LEU A 112 -7.88 -5.44 6.32
CA LEU A 112 -7.96 -4.00 6.10
C LEU A 112 -7.50 -3.69 4.68
N VAL A 113 -8.42 -3.28 3.82
CA VAL A 113 -8.15 -2.96 2.42
C VAL A 113 -7.69 -1.51 2.30
N PHE A 114 -6.64 -1.31 1.51
CA PHE A 114 -6.09 -0.01 1.15
C PHE A 114 -6.04 0.12 -0.36
N ARG A 115 -6.18 1.35 -0.87
CA ARG A 115 -6.07 1.66 -2.30
C ARG A 115 -5.07 2.78 -2.53
N ASP A 116 -4.00 2.46 -3.23
CA ASP A 116 -2.98 3.44 -3.62
C ASP A 116 -2.72 3.39 -5.13
N ALA A 117 -1.74 4.16 -5.60
CA ALA A 117 -1.40 4.26 -7.02
C ALA A 117 -0.92 2.91 -7.63
N ARG A 118 -0.45 1.95 -6.82
CA ARG A 118 -0.14 0.59 -7.29
C ARG A 118 -1.37 -0.30 -7.37
N GLY A 119 -2.49 0.09 -6.77
CA GLY A 119 -3.71 -0.69 -6.71
C GLY A 119 -4.11 -1.04 -5.29
N GLN A 120 -4.87 -2.12 -5.14
CA GLN A 120 -5.39 -2.49 -3.83
C GLN A 120 -4.40 -3.40 -3.08
N SER A 121 -4.35 -3.23 -1.76
CA SER A 121 -3.65 -4.14 -0.84
C SER A 121 -4.44 -4.41 0.43
N ILE A 122 -4.10 -5.50 1.13
CA ILE A 122 -4.67 -5.89 2.41
C ILE A 122 -3.56 -5.96 3.47
N THR A 123 -3.85 -5.48 4.69
CA THR A 123 -3.12 -5.85 5.91
C THR A 123 -4.03 -6.60 6.88
N LEU A 124 -3.44 -7.47 7.70
CA LEU A 124 -4.19 -8.28 8.66
C LEU A 124 -4.26 -7.59 10.01
N LYS A 125 -5.45 -7.58 10.61
CA LYS A 125 -5.67 -7.26 12.03
C LYS A 125 -6.53 -8.35 12.64
N ALA A 126 -6.02 -9.02 13.68
CA ALA A 126 -6.72 -10.12 14.31
C ALA A 126 -6.50 -10.14 15.82
N ASP A 127 -7.37 -10.84 16.54
CA ASP A 127 -7.25 -10.99 17.98
C ASP A 127 -6.09 -11.91 18.38
N LYS A 128 -5.63 -11.79 19.64
CA LYS A 128 -4.44 -12.49 20.15
C LYS A 128 -4.40 -14.00 19.82
N PRO A 129 -5.49 -14.78 19.96
CA PRO A 129 -5.46 -16.21 19.63
C PRO A 129 -5.17 -16.47 18.15
N VAL A 130 -5.74 -15.66 17.25
CA VAL A 130 -5.51 -15.76 15.81
C VAL A 130 -4.09 -15.31 15.45
N VAL A 131 -3.60 -14.23 16.08
CA VAL A 131 -2.22 -13.77 15.91
C VAL A 131 -1.20 -14.84 16.30
N GLY A 132 -1.42 -15.56 17.40
CA GLY A 132 -0.56 -16.68 17.80
C GLY A 132 -0.51 -17.80 16.76
N GLN A 133 -1.64 -18.07 16.10
CA GLN A 133 -1.75 -19.08 15.05
C GLN A 133 -1.22 -18.62 13.68
N LEU A 134 -1.18 -17.32 13.39
CA LEU A 134 -0.62 -16.80 12.14
C LEU A 134 0.88 -16.53 12.26
N GLY A 135 1.33 -16.08 13.43
CA GLY A 135 2.69 -15.61 13.66
C GLY A 135 2.93 -14.18 13.16
N PRO A 136 3.98 -13.51 13.66
CA PRO A 136 4.22 -12.08 13.42
C PRO A 136 4.53 -11.74 11.96
N GLU A 137 5.10 -12.68 11.20
CA GLU A 137 5.44 -12.50 9.78
C GLU A 137 4.21 -12.24 8.92
N LEU A 138 3.15 -13.05 9.08
CA LEU A 138 1.93 -12.89 8.29
C LEU A 138 1.18 -11.61 8.68
N MET A 139 1.21 -11.24 9.97
CA MET A 139 0.53 -10.05 10.48
C MET A 139 1.18 -8.74 10.02
N LYS A 140 2.50 -8.72 9.81
CA LYS A 140 3.23 -7.53 9.33
C LYS A 140 3.27 -7.39 7.82
N SER A 141 2.84 -8.43 7.10
CA SER A 141 2.87 -8.46 5.64
C SER A 141 1.77 -7.60 5.02
N ARG A 142 2.03 -7.16 3.79
CA ARG A 142 1.04 -6.53 2.91
C ARG A 142 0.76 -7.45 1.74
N TYR A 143 -0.51 -7.72 1.49
CA TYR A 143 -0.97 -8.65 0.46
C TYR A 143 -1.59 -7.87 -0.68
N TRP A 144 -1.09 -8.04 -1.90
CA TRP A 144 -1.53 -7.31 -3.08
C TRP A 144 -2.56 -8.12 -3.87
N ARG A 145 -3.52 -7.45 -4.50
CA ARG A 145 -4.53 -8.12 -5.33
C ARG A 145 -3.86 -8.80 -6.54
N CYS A 146 -4.11 -10.09 -6.72
CA CYS A 146 -3.49 -10.86 -7.79
C CYS A 146 -4.36 -10.98 -9.06
N ASP A 147 -5.66 -10.73 -8.93
CA ASP A 147 -6.65 -11.03 -9.98
C ASP A 147 -7.31 -9.77 -10.56
N GLY A 148 -7.73 -9.88 -11.83
CA GLY A 148 -8.62 -8.94 -12.50
C GLY A 148 -8.00 -7.60 -12.92
N PRO A 149 -8.82 -6.66 -13.44
CA PRO A 149 -8.35 -5.32 -13.84
C PRO A 149 -7.85 -4.48 -12.66
N ALA A 150 -8.27 -4.83 -11.44
CA ALA A 150 -7.82 -4.22 -10.20
C ALA A 150 -6.58 -4.91 -9.60
N ARG A 151 -5.96 -5.85 -10.32
CA ARG A 151 -4.68 -6.46 -9.94
C ARG A 151 -3.69 -5.34 -9.65
N ALA A 152 -3.02 -5.45 -8.50
CA ALA A 152 -1.98 -4.50 -8.17
C ALA A 152 -0.88 -4.57 -9.24
N ALA A 153 -0.41 -3.41 -9.67
CA ALA A 153 0.76 -3.32 -10.53
C ALA A 153 1.86 -4.20 -9.92
N ALA A 154 2.42 -5.09 -10.74
CA ALA A 154 3.50 -5.95 -10.29
C ALA A 154 4.54 -5.05 -9.61
N PRO A 155 4.98 -5.39 -8.39
CA PRO A 155 6.07 -4.65 -7.80
C PRO A 155 7.19 -4.62 -8.85
N PRO A 156 7.76 -3.46 -9.23
CA PRO A 156 9.02 -3.42 -9.95
C PRO A 156 9.93 -4.48 -9.33
N ALA A 157 10.46 -5.37 -10.17
CA ALA A 157 11.37 -6.41 -9.73
C ALA A 157 12.58 -5.74 -9.09
N GLU A 158 12.59 -5.70 -7.76
CA GLU A 158 13.65 -5.13 -6.94
C GLU A 158 14.24 -6.26 -6.08
N PRO A 159 15.58 -6.34 -5.92
CA PRO A 159 16.24 -7.36 -5.13
C PRO A 159 15.75 -7.37 -3.68
N ALA A 160 15.84 -8.53 -3.04
CA ALA A 160 15.28 -8.83 -1.74
C ALA A 160 15.44 -7.74 -0.64
N VAL A 161 14.35 -7.58 0.11
CA VAL A 161 14.18 -6.95 1.45
C VAL A 161 13.94 -5.44 1.50
N ALA A 162 12.67 -5.03 1.71
CA ALA A 162 12.32 -3.74 2.28
C ALA A 162 11.79 -3.92 3.71
N ALA A 163 12.51 -3.31 4.66
CA ALA A 163 12.22 -3.29 6.08
C ALA A 163 11.07 -2.34 6.46
N LYS A 164 10.62 -2.49 7.71
CA LYS A 164 9.66 -1.72 8.51
C LYS A 164 9.59 -0.20 8.17
N PRO A 165 8.39 0.44 8.29
CA PRO A 165 8.28 1.89 8.24
C PRO A 165 9.22 2.50 9.27
N PRO A 166 9.95 3.55 8.90
CA PRO A 166 10.96 4.04 9.78
C PRO A 166 10.46 4.81 10.98
N ALA A 167 11.22 4.66 12.06
CA ALA A 167 11.10 5.48 13.25
C ALA A 167 11.27 6.97 12.88
N PRO A 168 10.64 7.89 13.63
CA PRO A 168 10.84 9.32 13.42
C PRO A 168 12.33 9.64 13.47
N ALA A 169 12.76 10.46 12.52
CA ALA A 169 14.14 10.91 12.38
C ALA A 169 14.64 11.57 13.68
N THR A 170 15.57 10.92 14.37
CA THR A 170 16.26 11.47 15.54
C THR A 170 17.57 12.12 15.09
N GLY A 171 17.76 13.41 15.40
CA GLY A 171 18.96 14.19 15.10
C GLY A 171 18.74 15.41 14.20
N SER A 172 19.69 16.34 14.17
CA SER A 172 19.66 17.48 13.24
C SER A 172 20.03 17.04 11.82
N PRO A 173 19.51 17.72 10.76
CA PRO A 173 19.90 17.44 9.37
C PRO A 173 21.41 17.43 9.17
N ALA A 174 22.12 18.38 9.78
CA ALA A 174 23.57 18.51 9.66
C ALA A 174 24.35 17.35 10.30
N ALA A 175 23.84 16.78 11.40
CA ALA A 175 24.44 15.60 12.01
C ALA A 175 24.21 14.36 11.13
N LEU A 176 23.01 14.23 10.57
CA LEU A 176 22.66 13.10 9.71
C LEU A 176 23.38 13.14 8.37
N ALA A 177 23.50 14.32 7.75
CA ALA A 177 24.20 14.53 6.48
C ALA A 177 25.70 14.17 6.53
N ARG A 178 26.33 14.31 7.71
CA ARG A 178 27.73 13.97 7.97
C ARG A 178 27.91 12.60 8.63
N GLY A 179 26.82 11.89 8.90
CA GLY A 179 26.85 10.63 9.64
C GLY A 179 27.29 9.44 8.77
N PRO A 180 27.80 8.37 9.40
CA PRO A 180 28.30 7.19 8.70
C PRO A 180 27.21 6.45 7.91
N ALA A 181 25.94 6.55 8.32
CA ALA A 181 24.82 5.95 7.60
C ALA A 181 24.57 6.65 6.25
N MET A 182 24.67 7.98 6.23
CA MET A 182 24.58 8.79 5.02
C MET A 182 25.79 8.55 4.10
N ASP A 183 27.01 8.42 4.64
CA ASP A 183 28.19 8.02 3.87
C ASP A 183 27.99 6.66 3.16
N LYS A 184 27.53 5.67 3.91
CA LYS A 184 27.27 4.33 3.38
C LYS A 184 26.21 4.36 2.27
N ALA A 185 25.09 5.03 2.51
CA ALA A 185 24.00 5.11 1.55
C ALA A 185 24.42 5.84 0.26
N TRP A 186 25.21 6.91 0.40
CA TRP A 186 25.71 7.67 -0.74
C TRP A 186 26.69 6.87 -1.61
N ARG A 187 27.65 6.17 -1.00
CA ARG A 187 28.55 5.29 -1.77
C ARG A 187 27.80 4.16 -2.47
N ALA A 188 26.79 3.59 -1.83
CA ALA A 188 25.94 2.59 -2.45
C ALA A 188 25.19 3.15 -3.67
N ALA A 189 24.65 4.37 -3.57
CA ALA A 189 23.93 5.03 -4.64
C ALA A 189 24.82 5.43 -5.83
N LEU A 190 26.07 5.83 -5.58
CA LEU A 190 27.06 6.14 -6.62
C LEU A 190 27.53 4.91 -7.40
N GLY A 191 27.56 3.74 -6.73
CA GLY A 191 28.11 2.51 -7.29
C GLY A 191 29.64 2.46 -7.24
N THR A 192 30.20 1.30 -7.61
CA THR A 192 31.65 1.00 -7.44
C THR A 192 32.57 1.65 -8.48
N ARG A 193 32.01 2.30 -9.51
CA ARG A 193 32.77 2.91 -10.61
C ARG A 193 33.07 4.38 -10.40
N GLU A 194 32.43 5.02 -9.42
CA GLU A 194 32.65 6.43 -9.13
C GLU A 194 33.92 6.61 -8.28
N ASN A 195 34.82 7.46 -8.76
CA ASN A 195 36.14 7.68 -8.16
C ASN A 195 36.44 9.17 -7.90
N ASP A 196 35.58 10.09 -8.34
CA ASP A 196 35.80 11.51 -8.10
C ASP A 196 35.71 11.83 -6.62
N ARG A 197 36.84 12.22 -6.05
CA ARG A 197 37.00 12.39 -4.60
C ARG A 197 35.95 13.34 -4.00
N TRP A 198 35.74 14.50 -4.63
CA TRP A 198 34.78 15.50 -4.15
C TRP A 198 33.37 14.93 -4.05
N LEU A 199 33.01 14.04 -5.00
CA LEU A 199 31.71 13.41 -5.05
C LEU A 199 31.62 12.24 -4.06
N VAL A 200 32.59 11.33 -4.06
CA VAL A 200 32.64 10.15 -3.16
C VAL A 200 32.62 10.55 -1.69
N ARG A 201 33.31 11.64 -1.34
CA ARG A 201 33.45 12.13 0.04
C ARG A 201 32.51 13.29 0.37
N ARG A 202 31.74 13.77 -0.61
CA ARG A 202 30.87 14.96 -0.49
C ARG A 202 31.63 16.17 0.07
N GLU A 203 32.85 16.37 -0.44
CA GLU A 203 33.75 17.44 -0.04
C GLU A 203 33.53 18.67 -0.91
N GLY A 204 33.60 19.86 -0.29
CA GLY A 204 33.51 21.15 -0.95
C GLY A 204 32.42 22.05 -0.35
N PRO A 205 32.14 23.20 -0.99
CA PRO A 205 31.13 24.11 -0.49
C PRO A 205 29.75 23.44 -0.46
N ALA A 206 29.06 23.59 0.66
CA ALA A 206 27.78 22.95 0.91
C ALA A 206 26.86 23.93 1.68
N PRO A 207 25.66 24.22 1.17
CA PRO A 207 24.61 24.84 1.96
C PRO A 207 24.27 24.01 3.20
N GLU A 208 23.67 24.66 4.21
CA GLU A 208 23.22 23.97 5.42
C GLU A 208 22.20 22.86 5.07
N PRO A 209 22.43 21.60 5.49
CA PRO A 209 21.48 20.53 5.26
C PRO A 209 20.12 20.82 5.88
N GLN A 210 19.05 20.43 5.21
CA GLN A 210 17.70 20.75 5.65
C GLN A 210 16.75 19.55 5.52
N TRP A 211 15.66 19.61 6.28
CA TRP A 211 14.57 18.67 6.12
C TRP A 211 13.71 19.09 4.94
N VAL A 212 13.41 18.14 4.06
CA VAL A 212 12.43 18.32 2.98
C VAL A 212 11.43 17.17 2.99
N THR A 213 10.22 17.44 2.54
CA THR A 213 9.19 16.41 2.37
C THR A 213 8.92 16.21 0.89
N VAL A 214 9.07 14.97 0.42
CA VAL A 214 8.78 14.56 -0.96
C VAL A 214 7.81 13.38 -0.89
N ASP A 215 6.65 13.53 -1.54
CA ASP A 215 5.59 12.50 -1.56
C ASP A 215 5.24 11.95 -0.16
N GLY A 216 5.13 12.86 0.83
CA GLY A 216 4.81 12.52 2.21
C GLY A 216 5.94 11.87 3.02
N THR A 217 7.11 11.63 2.42
CA THR A 217 8.29 11.10 3.09
C THR A 217 9.27 12.23 3.40
N ARG A 218 9.80 12.25 4.63
CA ARG A 218 10.75 13.26 5.09
C ARG A 218 12.18 12.81 4.83
N TYR A 219 12.94 13.62 4.10
CA TYR A 219 14.32 13.38 3.72
C TYR A 219 15.25 14.44 4.30
N VAL A 220 16.49 14.06 4.59
CA VAL A 220 17.59 15.01 4.72
C VAL A 220 18.04 15.39 3.31
N LEU A 221 17.89 16.66 2.94
CA LEU A 221 18.50 17.24 1.75
C LEU A 221 19.90 17.77 2.11
N HIS A 222 20.91 17.20 1.46
CA HIS A 222 22.27 17.67 1.52
C HIS A 222 22.76 18.03 0.12
N ALA A 223 23.08 19.31 -0.09
CA ALA A 223 23.68 19.81 -1.31
C ALA A 223 25.17 20.07 -1.07
N PHE A 224 26.01 19.76 -2.05
CA PHE A 224 27.44 20.04 -2.04
C PHE A 224 27.98 20.16 -3.46
N CYS A 225 29.11 20.83 -3.64
CA CYS A 225 29.71 21.03 -4.96
C CYS A 225 31.22 20.84 -4.96
N LYS A 226 31.78 20.64 -6.16
CA LYS A 226 33.21 20.49 -6.34
C LYS A 226 33.92 21.80 -5.95
N PRO A 227 35.00 21.75 -5.14
CA PRO A 227 35.77 22.93 -4.80
C PRO A 227 36.21 23.71 -6.04
N HIS A 228 36.00 25.03 -6.01
CA HIS A 228 36.33 25.97 -7.10
C HIS A 228 35.54 25.79 -8.42
N ASP A 229 34.56 24.89 -8.46
CA ASP A 229 33.90 24.46 -9.72
C ASP A 229 32.40 24.17 -9.48
N CYS A 230 31.76 24.99 -8.64
CA CYS A 230 30.42 24.68 -8.16
C CYS A 230 29.32 24.83 -9.21
N TYR A 231 29.53 25.67 -10.22
CA TYR A 231 28.53 25.88 -11.26
C TYR A 231 28.39 24.66 -12.18
N ASP A 232 29.52 24.05 -12.56
CA ASP A 232 29.55 22.93 -13.51
C ASP A 232 29.59 21.55 -12.85
N HIS A 233 29.88 21.50 -11.55
CA HIS A 233 29.98 20.28 -10.77
C HIS A 233 29.36 20.43 -9.38
N ASN A 234 28.11 20.00 -9.25
CA ASN A 234 27.39 20.03 -7.99
C ASN A 234 26.45 18.82 -7.87
N ALA A 235 26.00 18.56 -6.66
CA ALA A 235 25.11 17.45 -6.38
C ALA A 235 24.11 17.80 -5.28
N ILE A 236 23.01 17.06 -5.29
CA ILE A 236 22.12 16.93 -4.14
C ILE A 236 21.94 15.47 -3.77
N ALA A 237 21.75 15.22 -2.49
CA ALA A 237 21.42 13.93 -1.92
C ALA A 237 20.20 14.04 -1.02
N LEU A 238 19.20 13.20 -1.26
CA LEU A 238 18.03 12.99 -0.41
C LEU A 238 18.18 11.67 0.32
N TYR A 239 18.37 11.75 1.63
CA TYR A 239 18.52 10.59 2.50
C TYR A 239 17.29 10.40 3.38
N ASP A 240 16.67 9.24 3.25
CA ASP A 240 15.67 8.78 4.19
C ASP A 240 16.38 8.04 5.33
N GLN A 241 16.52 8.71 6.49
CA GLN A 241 17.08 8.10 7.71
C GLN A 241 16.42 6.78 8.05
N GLY A 242 15.18 6.68 7.64
CA GLY A 242 14.33 5.61 7.98
C GLY A 242 14.55 4.30 7.25
N SER A 243 14.40 4.32 5.94
CA SER A 243 14.69 3.16 5.11
C SER A 243 16.20 3.00 4.85
N GLY A 244 17.00 4.02 5.16
CA GLY A 244 18.41 4.09 4.80
C GLY A 244 18.62 4.30 3.29
N ARG A 245 17.55 4.54 2.52
CA ARG A 245 17.62 4.78 1.08
C ARG A 245 18.14 6.19 0.82
N LEU A 246 18.87 6.29 -0.28
CA LEU A 246 19.37 7.55 -0.79
C LEU A 246 19.08 7.67 -2.26
N TYR A 247 18.58 8.83 -2.65
CA TYR A 247 18.47 9.25 -4.04
C TYR A 247 19.24 10.53 -4.24
N GLY A 248 19.84 10.72 -5.41
CA GLY A 248 20.59 11.93 -5.67
C GLY A 248 20.58 12.32 -7.13
N LEU A 249 21.04 13.54 -7.36
CA LEU A 249 21.28 14.09 -8.69
C LEU A 249 22.67 14.72 -8.66
N VAL A 250 23.50 14.29 -9.61
CA VAL A 250 24.86 14.78 -9.82
C VAL A 250 24.87 15.52 -11.14
N GLN A 251 25.20 16.81 -11.10
CA GLN A 251 25.40 17.61 -12.30
C GLN A 251 26.89 17.65 -12.64
N ARG A 252 27.20 17.39 -13.92
CA ARG A 252 28.55 17.44 -14.50
C ARG A 252 28.47 18.05 -15.88
N ASN A 253 29.18 19.14 -16.12
CA ASN A 253 29.29 19.76 -17.46
C ASN A 253 27.93 19.98 -18.14
N GLY A 254 26.96 20.51 -17.38
CA GLY A 254 25.61 20.78 -17.89
C GLY A 254 24.71 19.55 -18.05
N ARG A 255 25.12 18.36 -17.62
CA ARG A 255 24.31 17.13 -17.64
C ARG A 255 23.98 16.67 -16.23
N ASN A 256 22.71 16.35 -16.01
CA ASN A 256 22.23 15.78 -14.75
C ASN A 256 22.19 14.26 -14.84
N GLN A 257 22.82 13.59 -13.89
CA GLN A 257 22.79 12.15 -13.72
C GLN A 257 22.13 11.80 -12.40
N LEU A 258 21.18 10.86 -12.45
CA LEU A 258 20.49 10.36 -11.27
C LEU A 258 21.31 9.24 -10.61
N VAL A 259 21.31 9.19 -9.29
CA VAL A 259 21.96 8.15 -8.49
C VAL A 259 20.97 7.56 -7.48
N GLY A 260 21.15 6.28 -7.14
CA GLY A 260 20.20 5.55 -6.28
C GLY A 260 18.92 5.07 -6.97
N SER A 261 18.90 5.03 -8.32
CA SER A 261 17.80 4.49 -9.13
C SER A 261 16.40 5.03 -8.78
N PRO A 262 16.19 6.37 -8.77
CA PRO A 262 14.89 6.95 -8.49
C PRO A 262 13.87 6.63 -9.61
N SER A 263 12.58 6.57 -9.25
CA SER A 263 11.50 6.48 -10.24
C SER A 263 11.42 7.75 -11.10
N PRO A 264 10.80 7.72 -12.30
CA PRO A 264 10.67 8.91 -13.14
C PRO A 264 9.97 10.10 -12.44
N GLN A 265 8.94 9.82 -11.63
CA GLN A 265 8.25 10.85 -10.84
C GLN A 265 9.18 11.46 -9.79
N PHE A 266 9.96 10.63 -9.09
CA PHE A 266 10.89 11.09 -8.07
C PHE A 266 12.10 11.84 -8.68
N ALA A 267 12.49 11.46 -9.90
CA ALA A 267 13.52 12.17 -10.68
C ALA A 267 13.12 13.63 -10.95
N GLY A 268 11.84 13.89 -11.26
CA GLY A 268 11.33 15.25 -11.42
C GLY A 268 11.41 16.07 -10.12
N GLN A 269 11.21 15.43 -8.96
CA GLN A 269 11.36 16.08 -7.65
C GLN A 269 12.82 16.40 -7.33
N LEU A 270 13.75 15.50 -7.64
CA LEU A 270 15.20 15.74 -7.50
C LEU A 270 15.65 16.91 -8.38
N ASP A 271 15.20 16.96 -9.63
CA ASP A 271 15.54 18.02 -10.56
C ASP A 271 15.00 19.40 -10.12
N ARG A 272 13.78 19.45 -9.55
CA ARG A 272 13.25 20.65 -8.90
C ARG A 272 14.13 21.11 -7.73
N LEU A 273 14.39 20.22 -6.76
CA LEU A 273 15.17 20.55 -5.57
C LEU A 273 16.61 20.95 -5.92
N TRP A 274 17.18 20.33 -6.95
CA TRP A 274 18.50 20.69 -7.46
C TRP A 274 18.52 22.12 -8.00
N ARG A 275 17.52 22.50 -8.81
CA ARG A 275 17.38 23.89 -9.29
C ARG A 275 17.19 24.87 -8.13
N GLU A 276 16.38 24.52 -7.14
CA GLU A 276 16.17 25.36 -5.96
C GLU A 276 17.49 25.62 -5.21
N GLN A 277 18.36 24.60 -5.08
CA GLN A 277 19.64 24.76 -4.38
C GLN A 277 20.70 25.51 -5.19
N TRP A 278 20.78 25.25 -6.50
CA TRP A 278 21.93 25.70 -7.30
C TRP A 278 21.61 26.76 -8.34
N ARG A 279 20.33 26.97 -8.67
CA ARG A 279 19.89 27.80 -9.80
C ARG A 279 18.86 28.87 -9.45
N ALA A 280 18.23 28.81 -8.27
CA ALA A 280 17.22 29.77 -7.84
C ALA A 280 17.77 31.17 -7.47
N LYS A 281 19.08 31.40 -7.64
CA LYS A 281 19.67 32.75 -7.64
C LYS A 281 20.06 33.13 -9.06
N ASN A 282 19.07 33.58 -9.83
CA ASN A 282 19.19 34.53 -10.93
C ASN A 282 17.91 35.36 -10.94
#